data_AF-A0ABD3F512-F1
#
_entry.id   AF-A0ABD3F512-F1
#
_cell.length_a   1.000
_cell.length_b   1.000
_cell.length_c   1.000
_cell.angle_alpha   90.00
_cell.angle_beta   90.00
_cell.angle_gamma   90.00
#
_symmetry.space_group_name_H-M   'P 1'
#
loop_
_entity.id
_entity.type
_entity.pdbx_description
1 polymer ?
#
loop_
_entity_poly.entity_id
_entity_poly.type
_entity_poly.pdbx_seq_one_letter_code
_entity_poly.pdbx_strand_id
1 'polypeptide(L)'
;MQETIHAKLPPPLETEELVQQNLSTREELEAWVEAQKTRVLEEKRADQLQSQEHARASDEAQRKRELLQIEHQKLSADTHAKERELSTSQMEIEVLQAEKSRREPVVKQLFEKTVEEDAKLKELLADSQKQQTTQEQQLQELKQGLAMYQRLGLFFEHAEADRIVVRFTQIDAKNPSREFSFRITIDPITDRYIGELYRCNSLSAKIY
;
A
#
# COMPACT_ATOMS: atom_id res chain seq x y z
N MET A 1 138.28 16.24 76.88
CA MET A 1 137.60 14.96 77.13
C MET A 1 136.15 15.30 77.43
N GLN A 2 135.27 14.98 76.50
CA GLN A 2 134.31 13.86 76.64
C GLN A 2 133.04 14.34 77.36
N GLU A 3 131.82 14.13 76.88
CA GLU A 3 131.35 13.54 75.63
C GLU A 3 129.90 14.00 75.47
N THR A 4 129.57 14.39 74.25
CA THR A 4 128.28 14.89 73.78
C THR A 4 127.25 13.75 73.80
N ILE A 5 126.08 13.95 74.42
CA ILE A 5 124.89 13.12 74.12
C ILE A 5 123.71 14.05 73.84
N HIS A 6 123.56 14.36 72.56
CA HIS A 6 122.30 14.80 71.97
C HIS A 6 121.29 13.64 72.03
N ALA A 7 120.32 13.71 72.94
CA ALA A 7 119.16 12.84 72.91
C ALA A 7 118.01 13.55 72.17
N LYS A 8 117.90 13.19 70.90
CA LYS A 8 116.82 13.47 69.95
C LYS A 8 115.45 13.35 70.64
N LEU A 9 114.60 14.39 70.58
CA LEU A 9 113.19 14.26 70.94
C LEU A 9 112.57 13.12 70.10
N PRO A 10 111.84 12.17 70.71
CA PRO A 10 111.13 11.15 69.97
C PRO A 10 110.08 11.81 69.07
N PRO A 11 109.86 11.29 67.84
CA PRO A 11 108.82 11.81 66.95
C PRO A 11 107.45 11.78 67.66
N PRO A 12 106.53 12.71 67.36
CA PRO A 12 105.17 12.64 67.88
C PRO A 12 104.60 11.26 67.55
N LEU A 13 104.04 10.59 68.57
CA LEU A 13 103.50 9.24 68.46
C LEU A 13 102.43 9.20 67.35
N GLU A 14 102.59 8.31 66.37
CA GLU A 14 101.65 8.02 65.26
C GLU A 14 100.22 7.65 65.70
N THR A 15 99.96 7.64 67.01
CA THR A 15 98.68 7.29 67.63
C THR A 15 97.61 8.36 67.48
N GLU A 16 97.95 9.66 67.46
CA GLU A 16 96.95 10.73 67.28
C GLU A 16 96.40 10.77 65.84
N GLU A 17 97.26 10.60 64.84
CA GLU A 17 96.85 10.51 63.42
C GLU A 17 95.97 9.29 63.17
N LEU A 18 96.31 8.13 63.75
CA LEU A 18 95.49 6.92 63.66
C LEU A 18 94.12 7.07 64.35
N VAL A 19 94.04 7.79 65.47
CA VAL A 19 92.77 8.08 66.15
C VAL A 19 91.92 9.03 65.31
N GLN A 20 92.51 10.09 64.75
CA GLN A 20 91.84 11.01 63.83
C GLN A 20 91.30 10.28 62.59
N GLN A 21 92.11 9.38 62.03
CA GLN A 21 91.73 8.57 60.86
C GLN A 21 90.60 7.58 61.18
N ASN A 22 90.60 6.97 62.37
CA ASN A 22 89.50 6.12 62.83
C ASN A 22 88.20 6.91 63.01
N LEU A 23 88.27 8.12 63.57
CA LEU A 23 87.10 8.99 63.73
C LEU A 23 86.54 9.42 62.36
N SER A 24 87.39 9.86 61.44
CA SER A 24 86.97 10.21 60.06
C SER A 24 86.35 9.01 59.34
N THR A 25 86.98 7.83 59.42
CA THR A 25 86.45 6.61 58.79
C THR A 25 85.10 6.22 59.38
N ARG A 26 84.91 6.40 60.69
CA ARG A 26 83.64 6.14 61.36
C ARG A 26 82.56 7.13 60.92
N GLU A 27 82.87 8.43 60.85
CA GLU A 27 81.93 9.45 60.36
C GLU A 27 81.55 9.21 58.90
N GLU A 28 82.51 8.85 58.05
CA GLU A 28 82.27 8.48 56.65
C GLU A 28 81.41 7.22 56.53
N LEU A 29 81.64 6.21 57.38
CA LEU A 29 80.84 4.99 57.40
C LEU A 29 79.41 5.27 57.89
N GLU A 30 79.25 6.07 58.95
CA GLU A 30 77.93 6.49 59.45
C GLU A 30 77.16 7.28 58.39
N ALA A 31 77.83 8.21 57.69
CA ALA A 31 77.25 8.95 56.56
C ALA A 31 76.86 8.02 55.39
N TRP A 32 77.69 7.03 55.06
CA TRP A 32 77.38 6.04 54.02
C TRP A 32 76.21 5.15 54.42
N VAL A 33 76.14 4.71 55.67
CA VAL A 33 75.02 3.90 56.20
C VAL A 33 73.71 4.68 56.14
N GLU A 34 73.68 5.94 56.56
CA GLU A 34 72.48 6.78 56.47
C GLU A 34 72.11 7.09 55.01
N ALA A 35 73.09 7.25 54.11
CA ALA A 35 72.84 7.38 52.68
C ALA A 35 72.22 6.10 52.09
N GLN A 36 72.72 4.90 52.44
CA GLN A 36 72.14 3.63 51.98
C GLN A 36 70.72 3.42 52.52
N LYS A 37 70.49 3.74 53.79
CA LYS A 37 69.17 3.65 54.41
C LYS A 37 68.17 4.60 53.74
N THR A 38 68.61 5.82 53.42
CA THR A 38 67.80 6.80 52.69
C THR A 38 67.46 6.28 51.29
N ARG A 39 68.46 5.76 50.56
CA ARG A 39 68.27 5.14 49.25
C ARG A 39 67.25 3.99 49.28
N VAL A 40 67.39 3.06 50.21
CA VAL A 40 66.47 1.91 50.35
C VAL A 40 65.05 2.38 50.69
N LEU A 41 64.90 3.41 51.53
CA LEU A 41 63.60 3.99 51.85
C LEU A 41 62.97 4.67 50.63
N GLU A 42 63.75 5.36 49.81
CA GLU A 42 63.31 5.99 48.57
C GLU A 42 62.89 4.94 47.52
N GLU A 43 63.70 3.91 47.30
CA GLU A 43 63.38 2.78 46.42
C GLU A 43 62.07 2.10 46.87
N LYS A 44 61.91 1.80 48.16
CA LYS A 44 60.67 1.22 48.70
C LYS A 44 59.45 2.11 48.46
N ARG A 45 59.59 3.44 48.61
CA ARG A 45 58.50 4.39 48.33
C ARG A 45 58.17 4.43 46.84
N ALA A 46 59.18 4.40 45.98
CA ALA A 46 59.00 4.37 44.53
C ALA A 46 58.27 3.09 44.08
N ASP A 47 58.67 1.92 44.59
CA ASP A 47 58.02 0.64 44.30
C ASP A 47 56.56 0.63 44.78
N GLN A 48 56.32 1.17 45.98
CA GLN A 48 54.96 1.26 46.52
C GLN A 48 54.07 2.17 45.68
N LEU A 49 54.60 3.30 45.21
CA LEU A 49 53.87 4.21 44.32
C LEU A 49 53.58 3.53 42.99
N GLN A 50 54.57 2.88 42.39
CA GLN A 50 54.43 2.17 41.13
C GLN A 50 53.41 1.03 41.23
N SER A 51 53.41 0.27 42.33
CA SER A 51 52.41 -0.77 42.58
C SER A 51 50.99 -0.21 42.68
N GLN A 52 50.83 0.95 43.35
CA GLN A 52 49.53 1.63 43.41
C GLN A 52 49.07 2.14 42.03
N GLU A 53 49.98 2.69 41.23
CA GLU A 53 49.68 3.14 39.88
C GLU A 53 49.27 1.98 38.97
N HIS A 54 49.98 0.85 39.04
CA HIS A 54 49.61 -0.37 38.29
C HIS A 54 48.25 -0.91 38.72
N ALA A 55 47.94 -0.91 40.02
CA ALA A 55 46.63 -1.33 40.52
C ALA A 55 45.51 -0.42 39.97
N ARG A 56 45.71 0.91 40.01
CA ARG A 56 44.75 1.86 39.43
C ARG A 56 44.58 1.67 37.92
N ALA A 57 45.67 1.52 37.18
CA ALA A 57 45.64 1.30 35.73
C ALA A 57 44.92 -0.02 35.38
N SER A 58 45.15 -1.07 36.16
CA SER A 58 44.46 -2.35 36.01
C SER A 58 42.96 -2.22 36.27
N ASP A 59 42.56 -1.55 37.35
CA ASP A 59 41.15 -1.31 37.68
C ASP A 59 40.45 -0.48 36.60
N GLU A 60 41.09 0.58 36.11
CA GLU A 60 40.57 1.40 35.01
C GLU A 60 40.43 0.60 33.71
N ALA A 61 41.43 -0.22 33.38
CA ALA A 61 41.38 -1.09 32.21
C ALA A 61 40.25 -2.12 32.32
N GLN A 62 40.04 -2.69 33.51
CA GLN A 62 38.97 -3.64 33.77
C GLN A 62 37.59 -3.00 33.61
N ARG A 63 37.36 -1.82 34.18
CA ARG A 63 36.10 -1.08 34.00
C ARG A 63 35.84 -0.73 32.54
N LYS A 64 36.87 -0.32 31.80
CA LYS A 64 36.74 -0.05 30.35
C LYS A 64 36.34 -1.30 29.57
N ARG A 65 36.92 -2.46 29.90
CA ARG A 65 36.55 -3.74 29.27
C ARG A 65 35.10 -4.11 29.55
N GLU A 66 34.65 -3.97 30.79
CA GLU A 66 33.27 -4.25 31.17
C GLU A 66 32.27 -3.34 30.45
N LEU A 67 32.55 -2.03 30.37
CA LEU A 67 31.72 -1.09 29.63
C LEU A 67 31.64 -1.44 28.14
N LEU A 68 32.78 -1.74 27.51
CA LEU A 68 32.82 -2.15 26.09
C LEU A 68 32.09 -3.47 25.86
N GLN A 69 32.16 -4.41 26.80
CA GLN A 69 31.43 -5.67 26.70
C GLN A 69 29.92 -5.46 26.76
N ILE A 70 29.44 -4.60 27.66
CA ILE A 70 28.02 -4.22 27.76
C ILE A 70 27.56 -3.53 26.47
N GLU A 71 28.35 -2.59 25.95
CA GLU A 71 28.04 -1.90 24.70
C GLU A 71 27.98 -2.87 23.52
N HIS A 72 28.94 -3.78 23.42
CA HIS A 72 28.97 -4.80 22.38
C HIS A 72 27.75 -5.72 22.44
N GLN A 73 27.37 -6.18 23.64
CA GLN A 73 26.17 -7.00 23.83
C GLN A 73 24.91 -6.24 23.42
N LYS A 74 24.80 -4.97 23.80
CA LYS A 74 23.67 -4.12 23.43
C LYS A 74 23.59 -3.93 21.92
N LEU A 75 24.72 -3.64 21.27
CA LEU A 75 24.78 -3.43 19.82
C LEU A 75 24.45 -4.72 19.06
N SER A 76 24.95 -5.87 19.53
CA SER A 76 24.62 -7.18 18.97
C SER A 76 23.12 -7.48 19.09
N ALA A 77 22.52 -7.25 20.25
CA ALA A 77 21.09 -7.44 20.45
C ALA A 77 20.24 -6.52 19.56
N ASP A 78 20.62 -5.24 19.43
CA ASP A 78 19.94 -4.28 18.55
C ASP A 78 20.06 -4.68 17.07
N THR A 79 21.25 -5.14 16.66
CA THR A 79 21.50 -5.61 15.28
C THR A 79 20.62 -6.81 14.96
N HIS A 80 20.57 -7.81 15.85
CA HIS A 80 19.70 -8.97 15.65
C HIS A 80 18.20 -8.62 15.67
N ALA A 81 17.79 -7.64 16.48
CA ALA A 81 16.41 -7.18 16.47
C ALA A 81 16.05 -6.55 15.12
N LYS A 82 16.90 -5.65 14.61
CA LYS A 82 16.72 -5.01 13.30
C LYS A 82 16.75 -6.01 12.14
N GLU A 83 17.61 -7.02 12.22
CA GLU A 83 17.69 -8.07 11.19
C GLU A 83 16.38 -8.89 11.12
N ARG A 84 15.77 -9.21 12.27
CA ARG A 84 14.46 -9.88 12.30
C ARG A 84 13.34 -9.01 11.75
N GLU A 85 13.35 -7.72 12.11
CA GLU A 85 12.38 -6.76 11.58
C GLU A 85 12.50 -6.66 10.06
N LEU A 86 13.72 -6.50 9.54
CA LEU A 86 14.00 -6.48 8.11
C LEU A 86 13.56 -7.77 7.42
N SER A 87 13.85 -8.93 8.00
CA SER A 87 13.41 -10.22 7.46
C SER A 87 11.88 -10.34 7.42
N THR A 88 11.18 -9.81 8.42
CA THR A 88 9.71 -9.80 8.47
C THR A 88 9.15 -8.88 7.39
N SER A 89 9.68 -7.66 7.26
CA SER A 89 9.28 -6.72 6.20
C SER A 89 9.57 -7.26 4.80
N GLN A 90 10.69 -7.95 4.60
CA GLN A 90 11.02 -8.58 3.32
C GLN A 90 9.98 -9.64 2.92
N MET A 91 9.57 -10.48 3.88
CA MET A 91 8.53 -11.47 3.65
C MET A 91 7.17 -10.81 3.32
N GLU A 92 6.81 -9.73 4.01
CA GLU A 92 5.58 -8.98 3.71
C GLU A 92 5.60 -8.38 2.29
N ILE A 93 6.73 -7.80 1.89
CA ILE A 93 6.92 -7.28 0.52
C ILE A 93 6.71 -8.37 -0.52
N GLU A 94 7.28 -9.56 -0.30
CA GLU A 94 7.13 -10.70 -1.22
C GLU A 94 5.68 -11.18 -1.32
N VAL A 95 4.97 -11.26 -0.19
CA VAL A 95 3.53 -11.59 -0.17
C VAL A 95 2.72 -10.55 -0.95
N LEU A 96 2.97 -9.26 -0.73
CA LEU A 96 2.27 -8.18 -1.43
C LEU A 96 2.57 -8.18 -2.94
N GLN A 97 3.81 -8.48 -3.35
CA GLN A 97 4.17 -8.62 -4.75
C GLN A 97 3.49 -9.83 -5.41
N ALA A 98 3.43 -10.97 -4.72
CA ALA A 98 2.71 -12.15 -5.19
C ALA A 98 1.20 -11.88 -5.32
N GLU A 99 0.61 -11.16 -4.37
CA GLU A 99 -0.78 -10.77 -4.43
C GLU A 99 -1.07 -9.78 -5.57
N LYS A 100 -0.21 -8.77 -5.74
CA LYS A 100 -0.30 -7.82 -6.84
C LYS A 100 -0.26 -8.54 -8.18
N SER A 101 0.76 -9.37 -8.42
CA SER A 101 0.92 -10.11 -9.67
C SER A 101 -0.24 -11.07 -9.96
N ARG A 102 -0.89 -11.61 -8.92
CA ARG A 102 -2.10 -12.43 -9.07
C ARG A 102 -3.34 -11.61 -9.45
N ARG A 103 -3.52 -10.43 -8.83
CA ARG A 103 -4.74 -9.61 -8.99
C ARG A 103 -4.72 -8.73 -10.24
N GLU A 104 -3.56 -8.23 -10.62
CA GLU A 104 -3.37 -7.32 -11.77
C GLU A 104 -3.95 -7.86 -13.10
N PRO A 105 -3.71 -9.12 -13.53
CA PRO A 105 -4.32 -9.64 -14.77
C PRO A 105 -5.84 -9.77 -14.67
N VAL A 106 -6.39 -10.08 -13.49
CA VAL A 106 -7.84 -10.19 -13.29
C VAL A 106 -8.51 -8.83 -13.44
N VAL A 107 -7.92 -7.79 -12.85
CA VAL A 107 -8.40 -6.41 -13.01
C VAL A 107 -8.38 -5.98 -14.47
N LYS A 108 -7.29 -6.29 -15.19
CA LYS A 108 -7.17 -5.99 -16.62
C LYS A 108 -8.26 -6.69 -17.44
N GLN A 109 -8.48 -7.98 -17.22
CA GLN A 109 -9.53 -8.74 -17.91
C GLN A 109 -10.94 -8.21 -17.62
N LEU A 110 -11.23 -7.86 -16.36
CA LEU A 110 -12.51 -7.28 -15.99
C LEU A 110 -12.74 -5.91 -16.64
N PHE A 111 -11.68 -5.10 -16.74
CA PHE A 111 -11.74 -3.82 -17.44
C PHE A 111 -12.05 -4.02 -18.93
N GLU A 112 -11.30 -4.90 -19.61
CA GLU A 112 -11.52 -5.23 -21.03
C GLU A 112 -12.95 -5.73 -21.28
N LYS A 113 -13.45 -6.64 -20.43
CA LYS A 113 -14.83 -7.13 -20.51
C LYS A 113 -15.86 -6.03 -20.28
N THR A 114 -15.60 -5.11 -19.36
CA THR A 114 -16.53 -3.99 -19.10
C THR A 114 -16.63 -3.08 -20.32
N VAL A 115 -15.50 -2.78 -20.99
CA VAL A 115 -15.48 -1.99 -22.22
C VAL A 115 -16.24 -2.71 -23.34
N GLU A 116 -16.05 -4.02 -23.49
CA GLU A 116 -16.75 -4.82 -24.49
C GLU A 116 -18.27 -4.83 -24.27
N GLU A 117 -18.72 -5.06 -23.04
CA GLU A 117 -20.15 -5.06 -22.72
C GLU A 117 -20.78 -3.67 -22.82
N ASP A 118 -20.06 -2.59 -22.50
CA ASP A 118 -20.53 -1.22 -22.71
C ASP A 118 -20.70 -0.91 -24.21
N ALA A 119 -19.79 -1.39 -25.06
CA ALA A 119 -19.91 -1.26 -26.51
C ALA A 119 -21.15 -2.02 -27.04
N LYS A 120 -21.37 -3.26 -26.61
CA LYS A 120 -22.57 -4.04 -26.96
C LYS A 120 -23.86 -3.37 -26.50
N LEU A 121 -23.87 -2.83 -25.28
CA LEU A 121 -25.03 -2.12 -24.76
C LEU A 121 -25.36 -0.88 -25.61
N LYS A 122 -24.35 -0.11 -26.01
CA LYS A 122 -24.53 1.06 -26.89
C LYS A 122 -25.09 0.66 -28.26
N GLU A 123 -24.62 -0.44 -28.83
CA GLU A 123 -25.14 -0.98 -30.10
C GLU A 123 -26.62 -1.37 -29.96
N LEU A 124 -26.96 -2.14 -28.93
CA LEU A 124 -28.35 -2.55 -28.66
C LEU A 124 -29.29 -1.37 -28.44
N LEU A 125 -28.82 -0.33 -27.75
CA LEU A 125 -29.60 0.90 -27.55
C LEU A 125 -29.83 1.64 -28.86
N ALA A 126 -28.82 1.74 -29.72
CA ALA A 126 -28.94 2.38 -31.03
C ALA A 126 -29.91 1.61 -31.93
N ASP A 127 -29.82 0.27 -31.95
CA ASP A 127 -30.73 -0.58 -32.70
C ASP A 127 -32.17 -0.49 -32.19
N SER A 128 -32.37 -0.50 -30.86
CA SER A 128 -33.68 -0.34 -30.26
C SER A 128 -34.31 1.02 -30.63
N GLN A 129 -33.53 2.10 -30.56
CA GLN A 129 -33.99 3.43 -30.94
C GLN A 129 -34.34 3.50 -32.44
N LYS A 130 -33.54 2.88 -33.30
CA LYS A 130 -33.82 2.79 -34.74
C LYS A 130 -35.10 2.00 -35.04
N GLN A 131 -35.33 0.89 -34.34
CA GLN A 131 -36.55 0.12 -34.47
C GLN A 131 -37.77 0.92 -34.02
N GLN A 132 -37.69 1.60 -32.87
CA GLN A 132 -38.76 2.42 -32.34
C GLN A 132 -39.15 3.54 -33.33
N THR A 133 -38.16 4.29 -33.83
CA THR A 133 -38.40 5.36 -34.81
C THR A 133 -39.01 4.83 -36.11
N THR A 134 -38.57 3.66 -36.58
CA THR A 134 -39.16 3.02 -37.77
C THR A 134 -40.62 2.62 -37.53
N GLN A 135 -40.93 2.03 -36.37
CA GLN A 135 -42.30 1.65 -36.02
C GLN A 135 -43.22 2.86 -35.86
N GLU A 136 -42.72 3.93 -35.24
CA GLU A 136 -43.45 5.19 -35.09
C GLU A 136 -43.78 5.81 -36.46
N GLN A 137 -42.81 5.81 -37.38
CA GLN A 137 -43.02 6.28 -38.75
C GLN A 137 -44.08 5.43 -39.48
N GLN A 138 -43.95 4.10 -39.44
CA GLN A 138 -44.93 3.19 -40.07
C GLN A 138 -46.34 3.42 -39.51
N LEU A 139 -46.45 3.55 -38.19
CA LEU A 139 -47.72 3.81 -37.51
C LEU A 139 -48.30 5.17 -37.90
N GLN A 140 -47.47 6.19 -38.12
CA GLN A 140 -47.90 7.49 -38.62
C GLN A 140 -48.41 7.40 -40.07
N GLU A 141 -47.71 6.69 -40.95
CA GLU A 141 -48.15 6.45 -42.34
C GLU A 141 -49.48 5.70 -42.39
N LEU A 142 -49.64 4.65 -41.57
CA LEU A 142 -50.89 3.90 -41.40
C LEU A 142 -52.03 4.80 -40.91
N LYS A 143 -51.79 5.63 -39.90
CA LYS A 143 -52.78 6.61 -39.40
C LYS A 143 -53.18 7.61 -40.48
N GLN A 144 -52.23 8.09 -41.28
CA GLN A 144 -52.50 8.98 -42.39
C GLN A 144 -53.34 8.29 -43.47
N GLY A 145 -53.00 7.03 -43.82
CA GLY A 145 -53.77 6.18 -44.72
C GLY A 145 -55.22 6.02 -44.26
N LEU A 146 -55.42 5.65 -43.00
CA LEU A 146 -56.74 5.53 -42.38
C LEU A 146 -57.52 6.85 -42.44
N ALA A 147 -56.88 7.98 -42.13
CA ALA A 147 -57.51 9.29 -42.21
C ALA A 147 -57.95 9.66 -43.65
N MET A 148 -57.20 9.22 -44.67
CA MET A 148 -57.61 9.42 -46.07
C MET A 148 -58.88 8.63 -46.40
N TYR A 149 -59.00 7.37 -45.97
CA TYR A 149 -60.23 6.59 -46.14
C TYR A 149 -61.41 7.19 -45.39
N GLN A 150 -61.20 7.69 -44.17
CA GLN A 150 -62.23 8.37 -43.39
C GLN A 150 -62.77 9.63 -44.09
N ARG A 151 -61.92 10.36 -44.84
CA ARG A 151 -62.37 11.51 -45.66
C ARG A 151 -63.32 11.09 -46.78
N LEU A 152 -63.17 9.88 -47.32
CA LEU A 152 -64.12 9.29 -48.28
C LEU A 152 -65.39 8.75 -47.60
N GLY A 153 -65.53 8.96 -46.30
CA GLY A 153 -66.65 8.47 -45.50
C GLY A 153 -66.57 6.99 -45.17
N LEU A 154 -65.40 6.35 -45.35
CA LEU A 154 -65.17 4.93 -45.10
C LEU A 154 -64.49 4.73 -43.74
N PHE A 155 -65.09 3.90 -42.89
CA PHE A 155 -64.60 3.58 -41.55
C PHE A 155 -64.52 2.07 -41.37
N PHE A 156 -63.43 1.62 -40.77
CA PHE A 156 -63.20 0.21 -40.43
C PHE A 156 -63.10 0.10 -38.91
N GLU A 157 -63.88 -0.80 -38.33
CA GLU A 157 -63.80 -1.13 -36.91
C GLU A 157 -63.53 -2.63 -36.77
N HIS A 158 -62.48 -2.95 -36.02
CA HIS A 158 -62.23 -4.32 -35.63
C HIS A 158 -63.10 -4.65 -34.41
N ALA A 159 -64.06 -5.56 -34.56
CA ALA A 159 -65.00 -5.90 -33.49
C ALA A 159 -64.49 -7.07 -32.65
N GLU A 160 -63.98 -8.12 -33.30
CA GLU A 160 -63.46 -9.37 -32.71
C GLU A 160 -62.38 -9.94 -33.64
N ALA A 161 -61.63 -10.97 -33.21
CA ALA A 161 -60.46 -11.53 -33.93
C ALA A 161 -60.69 -11.78 -35.43
N ASP A 162 -61.88 -12.24 -35.81
CA ASP A 162 -62.23 -12.58 -37.19
C ASP A 162 -63.37 -11.71 -37.74
N ARG A 163 -63.65 -10.55 -37.14
CA ARG A 163 -64.81 -9.71 -37.48
C ARG A 163 -64.43 -8.26 -37.70
N ILE A 164 -64.75 -7.78 -38.90
CA ILE A 164 -64.56 -6.39 -39.33
C ILE A 164 -65.93 -5.77 -39.59
N VAL A 165 -66.20 -4.63 -38.97
CA VAL A 165 -67.37 -3.79 -39.29
C VAL A 165 -66.90 -2.72 -40.27
N VAL A 166 -67.54 -2.64 -41.42
CA VAL A 166 -67.30 -1.57 -42.39
C VAL A 166 -68.47 -0.59 -42.33
N ARG A 167 -68.16 0.68 -42.09
CA ARG A 167 -69.10 1.78 -41.95
C ARG A 167 -68.87 2.78 -43.09
N PHE A 168 -69.95 3.23 -43.71
CA PHE A 168 -69.95 4.22 -44.77
C PHE A 168 -70.79 5.42 -44.35
N THR A 169 -70.33 6.59 -44.73
CA THR A 169 -71.05 7.87 -44.66
C THR A 169 -71.01 8.52 -46.04
N GLN A 170 -71.62 9.69 -46.22
CA GLN A 170 -71.65 10.45 -47.47
C GLN A 170 -72.39 9.76 -48.64
N ILE A 171 -73.15 8.69 -48.37
CA ILE A 171 -73.99 8.02 -49.38
C ILE A 171 -75.33 8.77 -49.57
N ASP A 172 -75.93 9.24 -48.47
CA ASP A 172 -77.20 9.97 -48.52
C ASP A 172 -76.94 11.46 -48.78
N ALA A 173 -77.26 11.93 -49.99
CA ALA A 173 -77.04 13.33 -50.39
C ALA A 173 -77.80 14.34 -49.53
N LYS A 174 -78.92 13.94 -48.89
CA LYS A 174 -79.70 14.80 -48.00
C LYS A 174 -79.17 14.82 -46.58
N ASN A 175 -78.47 13.75 -46.18
CA ASN A 175 -77.84 13.64 -44.87
C ASN A 175 -76.48 12.92 -45.00
N PRO A 176 -75.39 13.63 -45.36
CA PRO A 176 -74.08 13.03 -45.55
C PRO A 176 -73.50 12.37 -44.29
N SER A 177 -74.00 12.70 -43.11
CA SER A 177 -73.59 12.06 -41.84
C SER A 177 -74.32 10.74 -41.55
N ARG A 178 -75.29 10.34 -42.39
CA ARG A 178 -76.01 9.08 -42.23
C ARG A 178 -75.07 7.89 -42.41
N GLU A 179 -75.06 6.99 -41.43
CA GLU A 179 -74.22 5.81 -41.42
C GLU A 179 -74.91 4.59 -42.04
N PHE A 180 -74.18 3.88 -42.89
CA PHE A 180 -74.54 2.57 -43.43
C PHE A 180 -73.46 1.58 -43.01
N SER A 181 -73.82 0.39 -42.53
CA SER A 181 -72.82 -0.56 -42.04
C SER A 181 -73.14 -2.00 -42.39
N PHE A 182 -72.09 -2.77 -42.66
CA PHE A 182 -72.16 -4.22 -42.76
C PHE A 182 -70.97 -4.85 -42.03
N ARG A 183 -71.10 -6.15 -41.74
CA ARG A 183 -70.08 -6.94 -41.06
C ARG A 183 -69.47 -7.91 -42.04
N ILE A 184 -68.16 -8.10 -41.92
CA ILE A 184 -67.40 -9.12 -42.61
C ILE A 184 -66.86 -10.04 -41.52
N THR A 185 -67.24 -11.30 -41.58
CA THR A 185 -66.63 -12.37 -40.78
C THR A 185 -65.66 -13.12 -41.67
N ILE A 186 -64.44 -13.36 -41.20
CA ILE A 186 -63.44 -14.15 -41.91
C ILE A 186 -63.49 -15.57 -41.34
N ASP A 187 -63.66 -16.58 -42.19
CA ASP A 187 -63.58 -17.97 -41.76
C ASP A 187 -62.10 -18.33 -41.51
N PRO A 188 -61.70 -18.67 -40.27
CA PRO A 188 -60.31 -18.93 -39.92
C PRO A 188 -59.74 -20.21 -40.54
N ILE A 189 -60.58 -21.09 -41.09
CA ILE A 189 -60.16 -22.35 -41.72
C ILE A 189 -60.04 -22.19 -43.23
N THR A 190 -60.95 -21.44 -43.85
CA THR A 190 -61.06 -21.35 -45.31
C THR A 190 -60.61 -20.01 -45.91
N ASP A 191 -60.27 -19.04 -45.08
CA ASP A 191 -59.96 -17.64 -45.45
C ASP A 191 -61.07 -16.99 -46.30
N ARG A 192 -62.31 -17.48 -46.18
CA ARG A 192 -63.46 -16.94 -46.92
C ARG A 192 -64.11 -15.80 -46.16
N TYR A 193 -64.43 -14.73 -46.88
CA TYR A 193 -65.17 -13.59 -46.36
C TYR A 193 -66.67 -13.86 -46.40
N ILE A 194 -67.31 -13.86 -45.24
CA ILE A 194 -68.77 -14.00 -45.06
C ILE A 194 -69.33 -12.61 -44.71
N GLY A 195 -70.12 -12.04 -45.62
CA GLY A 195 -70.76 -10.74 -45.42
C GLY A 195 -72.12 -10.85 -44.74
N GLU A 196 -72.31 -10.14 -43.62
CA GLU A 196 -73.59 -10.04 -42.91
C GLU A 196 -74.04 -8.56 -42.85
N LEU A 197 -75.20 -8.26 -43.44
CA LEU A 197 -75.80 -6.93 -43.38
C LEU A 197 -76.38 -6.67 -41.99
N TYR A 198 -75.67 -5.90 -41.16
CA TYR A 198 -76.00 -5.82 -39.73
C TYR A 198 -76.84 -4.58 -39.34
N ARG A 199 -76.78 -3.44 -40.05
CA ARG A 199 -77.70 -2.30 -39.83
C ARG A 199 -77.87 -1.42 -41.06
N CYS A 200 -79.08 -1.40 -41.62
CA CYS A 200 -79.59 -0.31 -42.45
C CYS A 200 -80.66 0.43 -41.64
N ASN A 201 -80.29 1.47 -40.89
CA ASN A 201 -81.28 2.31 -40.23
C ASN A 201 -81.97 3.20 -41.29
N SER A 202 -83.28 2.97 -41.40
CA SER A 202 -84.28 3.49 -42.34
C SER A 202 -84.36 2.83 -43.72
N LEU A 203 -85.39 1.98 -43.80
CA LEU A 203 -86.24 1.68 -44.95
C LEU A 203 -85.52 1.10 -46.17
N SER A 204 -85.76 -0.20 -46.34
CA SER A 204 -85.88 -0.89 -47.63
C SER A 204 -86.39 0.01 -48.75
N ALA A 205 -85.48 0.64 -49.49
CA ALA A 205 -85.73 0.97 -50.89
C ALA A 205 -85.39 -0.30 -51.68
N LYS A 206 -86.43 -1.04 -52.08
CA LYS A 206 -86.32 -2.08 -53.11
C LYS A 206 -85.65 -1.44 -54.33
N ILE A 207 -84.45 -1.89 -54.64
CA ILE A 207 -83.84 -1.69 -55.95
C ILE A 207 -84.47 -2.75 -56.85
N TYR A 208 -85.27 -2.29 -57.81
CA TYR A 208 -85.64 -3.06 -59.01
C TYR A 208 -84.47 -3.03 -59.99
#